data_AF-A0A495ZHN5-F1
#
_entry.id   AF-A0A495ZHN5-F1
#
_cell.length_a   1.000
_cell.length_b   1.000
_cell.length_c   1.000
_cell.angle_alpha   90.00
_cell.angle_beta   90.00
_cell.angle_gamma   90.00
#
_symmetry.space_group_name_H-M   'P 1'
#
loop_
_entity.id
_entity.type
_entity.pdbx_description
1 polymer ?
#
loop_
_entity_poly.entity_id
_entity_poly.type
_entity_poly.pdbx_seq_one_letter_code
_entity_poly.pdbx_strand_id
1 'polypeptide(L)'
;MKHTNRQCRLDALKIREAEGTLTKQERTELEAIFAELDAEEAEALKPARKRGQQLQAKAFEEKTELESTVAQLQDIINEQQKLLDDACSYLAQLRAKRTLLADKYRRLTGQELTFTVEGK
;
A
#
# COMPACT_ATOMS: atom_id res chain seq x y z
N MET A 1 -45.46 0.28 -16.63
CA MET A 1 -46.12 0.42 -17.94
C MET A 1 -45.37 1.31 -18.95
N LYS A 2 -44.60 2.34 -18.54
CA LYS A 2 -43.83 3.19 -19.48
C LYS A 2 -42.60 2.51 -20.10
N HIS A 3 -41.84 1.72 -19.33
CA HIS A 3 -40.63 1.04 -19.82
C HIS A 3 -40.90 0.01 -20.92
N THR A 4 -42.01 -0.73 -20.83
CA THR A 4 -42.41 -1.72 -21.83
C THR A 4 -42.75 -1.08 -23.16
N ASN A 5 -43.35 0.11 -23.14
CA ASN A 5 -43.67 0.88 -24.35
C ASN A 5 -42.38 1.47 -24.98
N ARG A 6 -41.46 2.00 -24.17
CA ARG A 6 -40.16 2.51 -24.65
C ARG A 6 -39.32 1.41 -25.30
N GLN A 7 -39.24 0.22 -24.69
CA GLN A 7 -38.48 -0.90 -25.24
C GLN A 7 -39.06 -1.38 -26.58
N CYS A 8 -40.38 -1.57 -26.65
CA CYS A 8 -41.04 -1.93 -27.91
C CYS A 8 -40.80 -0.87 -29.00
N ARG A 9 -40.78 0.42 -28.65
CA ARG A 9 -40.51 1.50 -29.60
C ARG A 9 -39.06 1.48 -30.08
N LEU A 10 -38.10 1.30 -29.18
CA LEU A 10 -36.68 1.15 -29.50
C LEU A 10 -36.45 -0.03 -30.45
N ASP A 11 -37.06 -1.18 -30.16
CA ASP A 11 -36.92 -2.37 -30.99
C ASP A 11 -37.50 -2.16 -32.40
N ALA A 12 -38.66 -1.49 -32.51
CA ALA A 12 -39.24 -1.13 -33.80
C ALA A 12 -38.36 -0.16 -34.61
N LEU A 13 -37.75 0.84 -33.95
CA LEU A 13 -36.84 1.79 -34.59
C LEU A 13 -35.56 1.09 -35.07
N LYS A 14 -35.00 0.17 -34.28
CA LYS A 14 -33.82 -0.64 -34.68
C LYS A 14 -34.10 -1.53 -35.89
N ILE A 15 -35.27 -2.16 -35.96
CA ILE A 15 -35.68 -2.96 -37.11
C ILE A 15 -35.73 -2.09 -38.37
N ARG A 16 -36.36 -0.90 -38.29
CA ARG A 16 -36.45 0.03 -39.43
C ARG A 16 -35.11 0.65 -39.82
N GLU A 17 -34.22 0.86 -38.86
CA GLU A 17 -32.84 1.25 -39.13
C GLU A 17 -32.08 0.16 -39.90
N ALA A 18 -32.21 -1.11 -39.48
CA ALA A 18 -31.60 -2.24 -40.17
C ALA A 18 -32.15 -2.46 -41.59
N GLU A 19 -33.44 -2.17 -41.79
CA GLU A 19 -34.10 -2.19 -43.11
C GLU A 19 -33.77 -0.95 -43.98
N GLY A 20 -33.09 0.05 -43.42
CA GLY A 20 -32.79 1.31 -44.12
C GLY A 20 -34.02 2.20 -44.38
N THR A 21 -35.15 1.92 -43.72
CA THR A 21 -36.44 2.63 -43.91
C THR A 21 -36.70 3.69 -42.84
N LEU A 22 -35.68 4.03 -42.06
CA LEU A 22 -35.75 4.99 -40.97
C LEU A 22 -35.86 6.42 -41.51
N THR A 23 -36.93 7.12 -41.12
CA THR A 23 -37.09 8.53 -41.47
C THR A 23 -36.20 9.42 -40.61
N LYS A 24 -35.99 10.68 -41.04
CA LYS A 24 -35.22 11.67 -40.27
C LYS A 24 -35.81 11.92 -38.87
N GLN A 25 -37.14 11.91 -38.76
CA GLN A 25 -37.82 12.08 -37.47
C GLN A 25 -37.56 10.88 -36.56
N GLU A 26 -37.65 9.66 -37.09
CA GLU A 26 -37.39 8.42 -36.35
C GLU A 26 -35.93 8.26 -35.96
N ARG A 27 -34.99 8.77 -36.76
CA ARG A 27 -33.58 8.86 -36.37
C ARG A 27 -33.37 9.79 -35.17
N THR A 28 -34.02 10.95 -35.19
CA THR A 28 -33.94 11.90 -34.07
C THR A 28 -34.56 11.30 -32.80
N GLU A 29 -35.66 10.56 -32.94
CA GLU A 29 -36.30 9.84 -31.83
C GLU A 29 -35.40 8.72 -31.28
N LEU A 30 -34.74 7.96 -32.15
CA LEU A 30 -33.80 6.91 -31.75
C LEU A 30 -32.60 7.49 -30.99
N GLU A 31 -32.00 8.57 -31.50
CA GLU A 31 -30.92 9.30 -30.83
C GLU A 31 -31.34 9.82 -29.45
N ALA A 32 -32.57 10.35 -29.33
CA ALA A 32 -33.11 10.81 -28.05
C ALA A 32 -33.27 9.65 -27.05
N ILE A 33 -33.79 8.50 -27.49
CA ILE A 33 -33.93 7.31 -26.63
C ILE A 33 -32.56 6.82 -26.14
N PHE A 34 -31.53 6.83 -26.98
CA PHE A 34 -30.17 6.47 -26.56
C PHE A 34 -29.57 7.47 -25.59
N ALA A 35 -29.74 8.77 -25.83
CA ALA A 35 -29.26 9.80 -24.90
C ALA A 35 -29.92 9.69 -23.52
N GLU A 36 -31.22 9.35 -23.46
CA GLU A 36 -31.91 9.05 -22.21
C GLU A 36 -31.36 7.80 -21.52
N LEU A 37 -31.11 6.72 -22.27
CA LEU A 37 -30.52 5.49 -21.73
C LEU A 37 -29.11 5.72 -21.18
N ASP A 38 -28.28 6.46 -21.89
CA ASP A 38 -26.93 6.81 -21.47
C ASP A 38 -26.96 7.65 -20.18
N ALA A 39 -27.92 8.58 -20.06
CA ALA A 39 -28.12 9.36 -18.84
C ALA A 39 -28.56 8.46 -17.67
N GLU A 40 -29.53 7.56 -17.90
CA GLU A 40 -29.97 6.58 -16.89
C GLU A 40 -28.83 5.66 -16.43
N GLU A 41 -28.04 5.15 -17.36
CA GLU A 41 -26.86 4.32 -17.06
C GLU A 41 -25.82 5.13 -16.27
N ALA A 42 -25.54 6.36 -16.68
CA ALA A 42 -24.61 7.23 -15.97
C ALA A 42 -25.06 7.47 -14.52
N GLU A 43 -26.34 7.76 -14.29
CA GLU A 43 -26.91 7.89 -12.94
C GLU A 43 -26.82 6.58 -12.14
N ALA A 44 -27.15 5.44 -12.76
CA ALA A 44 -27.08 4.14 -12.12
C ALA A 44 -25.65 3.74 -11.74
N LEU A 45 -24.65 4.18 -12.49
CA LEU A 45 -23.23 3.92 -12.23
C LEU A 45 -22.62 4.84 -11.17
N LYS A 46 -23.20 6.01 -10.87
CA LYS A 46 -22.66 6.97 -9.87
C LYS A 46 -22.35 6.32 -8.52
N PRO A 47 -23.21 5.49 -7.91
CA PRO A 47 -22.92 4.88 -6.62
C PRO A 47 -21.74 3.90 -6.68
N ALA A 48 -21.60 3.14 -7.77
CA ALA A 48 -20.46 2.24 -7.96
C ALA A 48 -19.16 3.01 -8.13
N ARG A 49 -19.17 4.08 -8.94
CA ARG A 49 -18.01 4.98 -9.12
C ARG A 49 -17.59 5.63 -7.81
N LYS A 50 -18.56 6.15 -7.04
CA LYS A 50 -18.30 6.76 -5.72
C LYS A 50 -17.69 5.75 -4.74
N ARG A 51 -18.21 4.52 -4.70
CA ARG A 51 -17.63 3.44 -3.88
C ARG A 51 -16.20 3.12 -4.30
N GLY A 52 -15.93 3.02 -5.61
CA GLY A 52 -14.59 2.80 -6.13
C GLY A 52 -13.60 3.90 -5.71
N GLN A 53 -14.00 5.16 -5.83
CA GLN A 53 -13.19 6.30 -5.40
C GLN A 53 -12.90 6.29 -3.89
N GLN A 54 -13.91 5.95 -3.07
CA GLN A 54 -13.73 5.85 -1.62
C GLN A 54 -12.78 4.71 -1.23
N LEU A 55 -12.91 3.55 -1.87
CA LEU A 55 -12.00 2.41 -1.64
C LEU A 55 -10.56 2.76 -2.07
N GLN A 56 -10.40 3.43 -3.21
CA GLN A 56 -9.10 3.89 -3.68
C GLN A 56 -8.45 4.88 -2.71
N ALA A 57 -9.21 5.86 -2.22
CA ALA A 57 -8.73 6.82 -1.23
C ALA A 57 -8.28 6.13 0.06
N LYS A 58 -9.12 5.23 0.61
CA LYS A 58 -8.80 4.48 1.83
C LYS A 58 -7.54 3.62 1.67
N ALA A 59 -7.42 2.91 0.55
CA ALA A 59 -6.24 2.09 0.28
C ALA A 59 -4.96 2.93 0.14
N PHE A 60 -5.07 4.15 -0.42
CA PHE A 60 -3.95 5.08 -0.52
C PHE A 60 -3.52 5.61 0.85
N GLU A 61 -4.48 5.95 1.72
CA GLU A 61 -4.22 6.34 3.12
C GLU A 61 -3.51 5.20 3.88
N GLU A 62 -4.06 3.99 3.85
CA GLU A 62 -3.47 2.80 4.50
C GLU A 62 -2.05 2.52 3.99
N LYS A 63 -1.83 2.63 2.67
CA LYS A 63 -0.50 2.49 2.08
C LYS A 63 0.48 3.52 2.62
N THR A 64 0.07 4.78 2.71
CA THR A 64 0.92 5.88 3.19
C THR A 64 1.29 5.69 4.67
N GLU A 65 0.35 5.24 5.50
CA GLU A 65 0.60 4.91 6.90
C GLU A 65 1.60 3.74 7.06
N LEU A 66 1.44 2.69 6.23
CA LEU A 66 2.36 1.56 6.23
C LEU A 66 3.76 1.96 5.76
N GLU A 67 3.88 2.80 4.72
CA GLU A 67 5.17 3.33 4.26
C GLU A 67 5.87 4.15 5.35
N SER A 68 5.12 4.99 6.09
CA SER A 68 5.65 5.71 7.25
C SER A 68 6.12 4.75 8.35
N THR A 69 5.35 3.70 8.63
CA THR A 69 5.70 2.71 9.66
C THR A 69 6.96 1.94 9.28
N VAL A 70 7.09 1.56 8.02
CA VAL A 70 8.30 0.88 7.50
C VAL A 70 9.52 1.77 7.66
N ALA A 71 9.42 3.07 7.34
CA ALA A 71 10.53 4.01 7.52
C ALA A 71 10.97 4.10 9.00
N GLN A 72 10.03 4.23 9.93
CA GLN A 72 10.32 4.27 11.37
C GLN A 72 10.96 2.98 11.88
N LEU A 73 10.48 1.81 11.41
CA LEU A 73 11.08 0.53 11.77
C LEU A 73 12.49 0.39 11.23
N GLN A 74 12.75 0.88 10.01
CA GLN A 74 14.09 0.87 9.44
C GLN A 74 15.06 1.74 10.24
N ASP A 75 14.61 2.90 10.73
CA ASP A 75 15.42 3.75 11.61
C ASP A 75 15.76 3.04 12.93
N ILE A 76 14.78 2.38 13.55
CA ILE A 76 14.99 1.60 14.78
C ILE A 76 16.01 0.47 14.54
N ILE A 77 15.90 -0.26 13.42
CA ILE A 77 16.85 -1.32 13.06
C ILE A 77 18.27 -0.76 12.92
N ASN A 78 18.41 0.40 12.26
CA ASN A 78 19.70 1.06 12.08
C ASN A 78 20.32 1.48 13.43
N GLU A 79 19.50 2.03 14.34
CA GLU A 79 19.95 2.39 15.69
C GLU A 79 20.36 1.16 16.51
N GLN A 80 19.58 0.07 16.45
CA GLN A 80 19.92 -1.18 17.12
C GLN A 80 21.23 -1.78 16.60
N GLN A 81 21.44 -1.77 15.28
CA GLN A 81 22.69 -2.25 14.70
C GLN A 81 23.88 -1.42 15.17
N LYS A 82 23.73 -0.09 15.20
CA LYS A 82 24.78 0.80 15.72
C LYS A 82 25.11 0.51 17.18
N LEU A 83 24.09 0.32 18.02
CA LEU A 83 24.29 -0.02 19.44
C LEU A 83 25.01 -1.36 19.62
N LEU A 84 24.70 -2.36 18.79
CA LEU A 84 25.39 -3.63 18.80
C LEU A 84 26.86 -3.48 18.39
N ASP A 85 27.14 -2.73 17.34
CA ASP A 85 28.50 -2.47 16.86
C ASP A 85 29.33 -1.73 17.91
N ASP A 86 28.73 -0.74 18.58
CA ASP A 86 29.33 0.01 19.69
C ASP A 86 29.62 -0.92 20.89
N ALA A 87 28.67 -1.78 21.27
CA ALA A 87 28.85 -2.75 22.35
C ALA A 87 29.94 -3.77 22.04
N CYS A 88 29.99 -4.30 20.82
CA CYS A 88 31.04 -5.19 20.35
C CYS A 88 32.41 -4.53 20.40
N SER A 89 32.51 -3.27 19.95
CA SER A 89 33.73 -2.48 19.99
C SER A 89 34.21 -2.24 21.42
N TYR A 90 33.29 -1.86 22.32
CA TYR A 90 33.60 -1.65 23.73
C TYR A 90 34.08 -2.93 24.41
N LEU A 91 33.44 -4.06 24.13
CA LEU A 91 33.82 -5.36 24.68
C LEU A 91 35.20 -5.82 24.16
N ALA A 92 35.52 -5.56 22.89
CA ALA A 92 36.86 -5.79 22.35
C ALA A 92 37.92 -4.94 23.07
N GLN A 93 37.64 -3.66 23.31
CA GLN A 93 38.53 -2.78 24.07
C GLN A 93 38.73 -3.25 25.51
N LEU A 94 37.67 -3.69 26.19
CA LEU A 94 37.77 -4.25 27.55
C LEU A 94 38.62 -5.52 27.58
N ARG A 95 38.44 -6.42 26.61
CA ARG A 95 39.27 -7.63 26.48
C ARG A 95 40.74 -7.28 26.30
N ALA A 96 41.05 -6.31 25.43
CA ALA A 96 42.43 -5.85 25.22
C ALA A 96 43.05 -5.24 26.49
N LYS A 97 42.30 -4.38 27.20
CA LYS A 97 42.73 -3.81 28.49
C LYS A 97 42.97 -4.90 29.54
N ARG A 98 42.10 -5.91 29.60
CA ARG A 98 42.25 -7.05 30.50
C ARG A 98 43.54 -7.83 30.22
N THR A 99 43.83 -8.13 28.95
CA THR A 99 45.08 -8.81 28.56
C THR A 99 46.30 -8.00 28.98
N LEU A 100 46.30 -6.69 28.70
CA LEU A 100 47.41 -5.81 29.07
C LEU A 100 47.62 -5.74 30.59
N LEU A 101 46.55 -5.77 31.37
CA LEU A 101 46.63 -5.80 32.84
C LEU A 101 47.17 -7.15 33.35
N ALA A 102 46.70 -8.26 32.78
CA ALA A 102 47.22 -9.60 33.11
C ALA A 102 48.72 -9.72 32.81
N ASP A 103 49.17 -9.19 31.67
CA ASP A 103 50.59 -9.15 31.31
C ASP A 103 51.40 -8.30 32.28
N LYS A 104 50.91 -7.11 32.65
CA LYS A 104 51.56 -6.25 33.65
C LYS A 104 51.66 -6.93 35.00
N TYR A 105 50.58 -7.57 35.46
CA TYR A 105 50.60 -8.29 36.73
C TYR A 105 51.62 -9.43 36.70
N ARG A 106 51.60 -10.26 35.64
CA ARG A 106 52.56 -11.36 35.48
C ARG A 106 54.01 -10.88 35.53
N ARG A 107 54.32 -9.76 34.89
CA ARG A 107 55.67 -9.16 34.93
C ARG A 107 56.08 -8.70 36.34
N LEU A 108 55.14 -8.24 37.15
CA LEU A 108 55.41 -7.72 38.50
C LEU A 108 55.47 -8.83 39.56
N THR A 109 54.61 -9.84 39.47
CA THR A 109 54.43 -10.85 40.53
C THR A 109 54.97 -12.23 40.15
N GLY A 110 55.26 -12.47 38.87
CA GLY A 110 55.61 -13.80 38.34
C GLY A 110 54.43 -14.77 38.26
N GLN A 111 53.22 -14.35 38.64
CA GLN A 111 52.03 -15.19 38.70
C GLN A 111 51.02 -14.79 37.62
N GLU A 112 50.19 -15.74 37.17
CA GLU A 112 49.08 -15.42 36.27
C GLU A 112 47.91 -14.79 37.03
N LEU A 113 47.26 -13.79 36.42
CA LEU A 113 46.06 -13.17 36.97
C LEU A 113 44.81 -13.87 36.43
N THR A 114 44.17 -14.68 37.27
CA THR A 114 42.91 -15.37 36.95
C THR A 114 41.72 -14.46 37.21
N PHE A 115 40.96 -14.15 36.15
CA PHE A 115 39.69 -13.45 36.27
C PHE A 115 38.54 -14.47 36.20
N THR A 116 37.99 -14.86 37.35
CA THR A 116 36.72 -15.59 37.40
C THR A 116 35.57 -14.62 37.12
N VAL A 117 34.87 -14.81 36.01
CA VAL A 117 33.64 -14.06 35.71
C VAL A 117 32.48 -14.92 36.21
N GLU A 118 31.98 -14.63 37.42
CA GLU A 118 30.70 -15.17 37.88
C GLU A 118 29.57 -14.37 37.22
N GLY A 119 29.05 -14.87 36.10
CA GLY A 119 27.84 -14.34 35.48
C GLY A 119 26.60 -14.92 36.15
N LYS A 120 25.74 -14.03 36.66
CA LYS A 120 24.31 -14.32 36.92
C LYS A 120 23.47 -13.88 35.73
#